data_AF-A0AA37CKR6-F1
#
_entry.id   AF-A0AA37CKR6-F1
#
_cell.length_a   1.000
_cell.length_b   1.000
_cell.length_c   1.000
_cell.angle_alpha   90.00
_cell.angle_beta   90.00
_cell.angle_gamma   90.00
#
_symmetry.space_group_name_H-M   'P 1'
#
loop_
_entity.id
_entity.type
_entity.pdbx_description
1 polymer ?
#
loop_
_entity_poly.entity_id
_entity_poly.type
_entity_poly.pdbx_seq_one_letter_code
_entity_poly.pdbx_strand_id
1 'polypeptide(L)'
;MSASPFLKYRDMVLGYYGTAGWLRRVIMAMWNGNDYKTGLSQITGLDAQHYQAFSEMVAHFRQYGESDSAFMALANDILARMAEEQAAADREVALDAWLDDVRDHSQLTRRATENAIDDHHGWLTRQFDDGVSAEQATRLLERKIQETT
;
A
#
# COMPACT_ATOMS: atom_id res chain seq x y z
N MET A 1 -23.05 -12.53 -25.92
CA MET A 1 -22.69 -12.27 -24.51
C MET A 1 -22.08 -10.88 -24.45
N SER A 2 -22.67 -9.95 -23.70
CA SER A 2 -22.01 -8.66 -23.44
C SER A 2 -20.78 -8.92 -22.58
N ALA A 3 -19.64 -8.30 -22.90
CA ALA A 3 -18.44 -8.40 -22.08
C ALA A 3 -18.73 -7.88 -20.66
N SER A 4 -18.20 -8.57 -19.64
CA SER A 4 -18.37 -8.17 -18.25
C SER A 4 -17.82 -6.74 -18.01
N PRO A 5 -18.58 -5.84 -17.36
CA PRO A 5 -18.10 -4.51 -17.00
C PRO A 5 -16.85 -4.53 -16.13
N PHE A 6 -16.62 -5.58 -15.33
CA PHE A 6 -15.43 -5.71 -14.50
C PHE A 6 -14.16 -5.87 -15.33
N LEU A 7 -14.26 -6.49 -16.52
CA LEU A 7 -13.16 -6.53 -17.46
C LEU A 7 -12.98 -5.18 -18.17
N LYS A 8 -14.09 -4.56 -18.58
CA LYS A 8 -14.11 -3.26 -19.28
C LYS A 8 -13.48 -2.13 -18.46
N TYR A 9 -13.73 -2.08 -17.16
CA TYR A 9 -13.29 -1.00 -16.26
C TYR A 9 -12.12 -1.40 -15.34
N ARG A 10 -11.48 -2.55 -15.59
CA ARG A 10 -10.40 -3.09 -14.77
C ARG A 10 -9.30 -2.06 -14.47
N ASP A 11 -8.76 -1.42 -15.52
CA ASP A 11 -7.66 -0.46 -15.37
C ASP A 11 -8.07 0.79 -14.57
N MET A 12 -9.33 1.22 -14.71
CA MET A 12 -9.88 2.34 -13.94
C MET A 12 -9.96 1.99 -12.45
N VAL A 13 -10.38 0.77 -12.12
CA VAL A 13 -10.47 0.30 -10.73
C VAL A 13 -9.07 0.13 -10.12
N LEU A 14 -8.10 -0.34 -10.89
CA LEU A 14 -6.74 -0.56 -10.39
C LEU A 14 -5.85 0.70 -10.37
N GLY A 15 -6.37 1.87 -10.80
CA GLY A 15 -5.65 3.14 -10.79
C GLY A 15 -5.20 3.62 -9.40
N TYR A 16 -4.20 4.51 -9.37
CA TYR A 16 -3.56 4.99 -8.12
C TYR A 16 -4.21 6.24 -7.50
N TYR A 17 -5.33 6.72 -8.04
CA TYR A 17 -5.98 7.96 -7.60
C TYR A 17 -7.19 7.69 -6.70
N GLY A 18 -7.63 8.70 -5.95
CA GLY A 18 -8.64 8.56 -4.89
C GLY A 18 -9.96 7.91 -5.36
N THR A 19 -10.48 8.31 -6.52
CA THR A 19 -11.73 7.74 -7.07
C THR A 19 -11.57 6.27 -7.45
N ALA A 20 -10.43 5.86 -8.02
CA ALA A 20 -10.13 4.45 -8.25
C ALA A 20 -10.09 3.67 -6.92
N GLY A 21 -9.46 4.22 -5.88
CA GLY A 21 -9.46 3.64 -4.54
C GLY A 21 -10.87 3.49 -3.95
N TRP A 22 -11.78 4.43 -4.22
CA TRP A 22 -13.19 4.27 -3.84
C TRP A 22 -13.88 3.16 -4.64
N LEU A 23 -13.68 3.08 -5.96
CA LEU A 23 -14.22 1.97 -6.77
C LEU A 23 -13.73 0.61 -6.27
N ARG A 24 -12.44 0.47 -5.89
CA ARG A 24 -11.92 -0.75 -5.26
C ARG A 24 -12.71 -1.13 -4.01
N ARG A 25 -12.95 -0.17 -3.11
CA ARG A 25 -13.75 -0.40 -1.90
C ARG A 25 -15.17 -0.85 -2.22
N VAL A 26 -15.78 -0.34 -3.28
CA VAL A 26 -17.10 -0.80 -3.74
C VAL A 26 -17.04 -2.25 -4.22
N ILE A 27 -16.07 -2.62 -5.06
CA ILE A 27 -15.90 -4.02 -5.51
C ILE A 27 -15.74 -4.96 -4.32
N MET A 28 -14.87 -4.61 -3.38
CA MET A 28 -14.65 -5.41 -2.18
C MET A 28 -15.89 -5.49 -1.28
N ALA A 29 -16.66 -4.39 -1.16
CA ALA A 29 -17.92 -4.39 -0.42
C ALA A 29 -19.02 -5.24 -1.08
N MET A 30 -19.01 -5.37 -2.41
CA MET A 30 -19.89 -6.31 -3.12
C MET A 30 -19.48 -7.77 -2.88
N TRP A 31 -18.18 -8.04 -2.81
CA TRP A 31 -17.65 -9.38 -2.57
C TRP A 31 -17.81 -9.84 -1.11
N ASN A 32 -17.53 -8.96 -0.14
CA ASN A 32 -17.71 -9.24 1.29
C ASN A 32 -17.93 -7.93 2.08
N GLY A 33 -19.18 -7.46 2.09
CA GLY A 33 -19.56 -6.19 2.74
C GLY A 33 -19.44 -6.16 4.27
N ASN A 34 -19.26 -7.31 4.92
CA ASN A 34 -19.03 -7.37 6.36
C ASN A 34 -17.62 -6.88 6.72
N ASP A 35 -16.63 -7.33 5.95
CA ASP A 35 -15.23 -6.99 6.16
C ASP A 35 -14.83 -5.71 5.42
N TYR A 36 -15.45 -5.45 4.27
CA TYR A 36 -15.14 -4.29 3.42
C TYR A 36 -16.31 -3.33 3.38
N LYS A 37 -16.21 -2.24 4.14
CA LYS A 37 -17.22 -1.18 4.16
C LYS A 37 -16.88 -0.08 3.17
N THR A 38 -17.90 0.48 2.52
CA THR A 38 -17.74 1.66 1.65
C THR A 38 -18.78 2.72 1.98
N GLY A 39 -18.36 3.99 1.94
CA GLY A 39 -19.24 5.12 2.16
C GLY A 39 -19.91 5.57 0.86
N LEU A 40 -21.22 5.35 0.73
CA LEU A 40 -21.99 5.73 -0.47
C LEU A 40 -22.17 7.25 -0.62
N SER A 41 -21.93 8.03 0.43
CA SER A 41 -21.92 9.50 0.35
C SER A 41 -20.92 10.05 -0.67
N GLN A 42 -19.87 9.30 -0.99
CA GLN A 42 -18.85 9.68 -1.98
C GLN A 42 -19.35 9.62 -3.44
N ILE A 43 -20.51 9.00 -3.70
CA ILE A 43 -21.11 8.92 -5.06
C ILE A 43 -21.34 10.32 -5.64
N THR A 44 -21.65 11.31 -4.80
CA THR A 44 -21.94 12.69 -5.24
C THR A 44 -20.72 13.40 -5.84
N GLY A 45 -19.50 12.93 -5.53
CA GLY A 45 -18.26 13.50 -6.05
C GLY A 45 -17.72 12.82 -7.30
N LEU A 46 -18.42 11.83 -7.86
CA LEU A 46 -17.99 11.13 -9.06
C LEU A 46 -18.25 11.97 -10.31
N ASP A 47 -17.29 11.98 -11.24
CA ASP A 47 -17.57 12.42 -12.59
C ASP A 47 -18.46 11.42 -13.35
N ALA A 48 -18.92 11.82 -14.53
CA ALA A 48 -19.82 11.01 -15.35
C ALA A 48 -19.22 9.64 -15.73
N GLN A 49 -17.91 9.58 -15.97
CA GLN A 49 -17.24 8.36 -16.42
C GLN A 49 -17.15 7.34 -15.27
N HIS A 50 -16.75 7.78 -14.08
CA HIS A 50 -16.66 6.90 -12.91
C HIS A 50 -18.05 6.48 -12.41
N TYR A 51 -19.04 7.37 -12.50
CA TYR A 51 -20.42 7.03 -12.17
C TYR A 51 -21.00 5.99 -13.14
N GLN A 52 -20.71 6.12 -14.44
CA GLN A 52 -21.08 5.12 -15.44
C GLN A 52 -20.42 3.77 -15.14
N ALA A 53 -19.12 3.75 -14.84
CA ALA A 53 -18.42 2.51 -14.49
C ALA A 53 -19.03 1.84 -13.26
N PHE A 54 -19.26 2.61 -12.19
CA PHE A 54 -19.92 2.16 -10.97
C PHE A 54 -21.30 1.55 -11.25
N SER A 55 -22.16 2.28 -11.97
CA SER A 55 -23.54 1.85 -12.23
C SER A 55 -23.62 0.59 -13.10
N GLU A 56 -22.79 0.48 -14.14
CA GLU A 56 -22.71 -0.72 -14.99
C GLU A 56 -22.23 -1.94 -14.19
N MET A 57 -21.19 -1.79 -13.36
CA MET A 57 -20.68 -2.88 -12.52
C MET A 57 -21.69 -3.34 -11.49
N VAL A 58 -22.37 -2.43 -10.78
CA VAL A 58 -23.41 -2.78 -9.79
C VAL A 58 -24.60 -3.46 -10.46
N ALA A 59 -25.05 -2.95 -11.61
CA ALA A 59 -26.16 -3.55 -12.35
C ALA A 59 -25.81 -4.98 -12.80
N HIS A 60 -24.58 -5.20 -13.26
CA HIS A 60 -24.11 -6.53 -13.67
C HIS A 60 -23.96 -7.47 -12.48
N PHE A 61 -23.39 -7.01 -11.36
CA PHE A 61 -23.29 -7.79 -10.13
C PHE A 61 -24.65 -8.22 -9.60
N ARG A 62 -25.66 -7.34 -9.65
CA ARG A 62 -27.03 -7.70 -9.26
C ARG A 62 -27.58 -8.87 -10.06
N GLN A 63 -27.17 -9.02 -11.32
CA GLN A 63 -27.67 -10.07 -12.22
C GLN A 63 -26.89 -11.39 -12.09
N TYR A 64 -25.56 -11.32 -11.93
CA TYR A 64 -24.68 -12.50 -12.02
C TYR A 64 -23.96 -12.83 -10.70
N GLY A 65 -23.89 -11.87 -9.78
CA GLY A 65 -23.18 -11.99 -8.51
C GLY A 65 -21.74 -12.48 -8.69
N GLU A 66 -21.32 -13.35 -7.79
CA GLU A 66 -20.01 -14.02 -7.82
C GLU A 66 -19.86 -15.05 -8.96
N SER A 67 -20.93 -15.35 -9.71
CA SER A 67 -20.81 -16.25 -10.88
C SER A 67 -20.06 -15.62 -12.05
N ASP A 68 -19.83 -14.30 -12.02
CA ASP A 68 -18.98 -13.62 -12.99
C ASP A 68 -17.49 -13.82 -12.67
N SER A 69 -16.82 -14.64 -13.48
CA SER A 69 -15.38 -14.87 -13.34
C SER A 69 -14.52 -13.60 -13.43
N ALA A 70 -14.94 -12.58 -14.18
CA ALA A 70 -14.20 -11.32 -14.29
C ALA A 70 -14.31 -10.49 -12.99
N PHE A 71 -15.45 -10.55 -12.31
CA PHE A 71 -15.62 -9.97 -10.98
C PHE A 71 -14.68 -10.64 -9.97
N MET A 72 -14.71 -11.97 -9.90
CA MET A 72 -13.89 -12.73 -8.96
C MET A 72 -12.39 -12.51 -9.21
N ALA A 73 -11.97 -12.44 -10.48
CA ALA A 73 -10.60 -12.10 -10.83
C ALA A 73 -10.23 -10.70 -10.32
N LEU A 74 -11.03 -9.69 -10.63
CA LEU A 74 -10.79 -8.31 -10.19
C LEU A 74 -10.73 -8.17 -8.67
N ALA A 75 -11.58 -8.88 -7.92
CA ALA A 75 -11.53 -8.88 -6.45
C ALA A 75 -10.19 -9.43 -5.94
N ASN A 76 -9.67 -10.51 -6.52
CA ASN A 76 -8.36 -11.06 -6.17
C ASN A 76 -7.20 -10.09 -6.51
N ASP A 77 -7.28 -9.39 -7.64
CA ASP A 77 -6.27 -8.39 -7.99
C ASP A 77 -6.27 -7.22 -6.99
N ILE A 78 -7.46 -6.81 -6.53
CA ILE A 78 -7.58 -5.77 -5.50
C ILE A 78 -6.97 -6.25 -4.18
N LEU A 79 -7.22 -7.50 -3.77
CA LEU A 79 -6.60 -8.08 -2.58
C LEU A 79 -5.07 -8.09 -2.67
N ALA A 80 -4.52 -8.52 -3.80
CA ALA A 80 -3.08 -8.53 -4.01
C ALA A 80 -2.49 -7.12 -3.85
N ARG A 81 -3.14 -6.11 -4.44
CA ARG A 81 -2.71 -4.71 -4.30
C ARG A 81 -2.82 -4.20 -2.86
N MET A 82 -3.91 -4.51 -2.16
CA MET A 82 -4.06 -4.13 -0.76
C MET A 82 -3.00 -4.78 0.12
N ALA A 83 -2.64 -6.03 -0.16
CA ALA A 83 -1.56 -6.72 0.54
C ALA A 83 -0.18 -6.10 0.25
N GLU A 84 0.09 -5.70 -1.00
CA GLU A 84 1.32 -4.97 -1.37
C GLU A 84 1.39 -3.60 -0.67
N GLU A 85 0.30 -2.83 -0.68
CA GLU A 85 0.21 -1.53 0.00
C GLU A 85 0.39 -1.68 1.52
N GLN A 86 -0.24 -2.69 2.13
CA GLN A 86 -0.09 -2.97 3.55
C GLN A 86 1.33 -3.43 3.90
N ALA A 87 1.93 -4.31 3.10
CA ALA A 87 3.30 -4.77 3.32
C ALA A 87 4.31 -3.61 3.21
N ALA A 88 4.09 -2.66 2.28
CA ALA A 88 4.91 -1.47 2.18
C ALA A 88 4.78 -0.57 3.43
N ALA A 89 3.55 -0.37 3.93
CA ALA A 89 3.30 0.41 5.15
C ALA A 89 3.88 -0.27 6.40
N ASP A 90 3.70 -1.59 6.53
CA ASP A 90 4.28 -2.38 7.63
C ASP A 90 5.80 -2.34 7.60
N ARG A 91 6.40 -2.38 6.40
CA ARG A 91 7.84 -2.23 6.19
C ARG A 91 8.34 -0.85 6.61
N GLU A 92 7.61 0.22 6.28
CA GLU A 92 7.94 1.59 6.69
C GLU A 92 7.91 1.71 8.22
N VAL A 93 6.85 1.23 8.87
CA VAL A 93 6.74 1.21 10.35
C VAL A 93 7.88 0.41 10.99
N ALA A 94 8.23 -0.73 10.42
CA ALA A 94 9.32 -1.57 10.92
C ALA A 94 10.70 -0.92 10.72
N LEU A 95 10.92 -0.22 9.60
CA LEU A 95 12.14 0.53 9.36
C LEU A 95 12.29 1.69 10.34
N ASP A 96 11.21 2.45 10.59
CA ASP A 96 11.23 3.56 11.55
C ASP A 96 11.58 3.08 12.96
N ALA A 97 10.94 1.99 13.42
CA ALA A 97 11.26 1.37 14.71
C ALA A 97 12.72 0.90 14.78
N TRP A 98 13.22 0.30 13.70
CA TRP A 98 14.60 -0.15 13.63
C TRP A 98 15.61 1.02 13.62
N LEU A 99 15.27 2.15 12.98
CA LEU A 99 16.08 3.37 13.01
C LEU A 99 16.11 4.01 14.39
N ASP A 100 15.00 3.95 15.14
CA ASP A 100 14.96 4.36 16.54
C ASP A 100 15.89 3.48 17.40
N ASP A 101 15.90 2.15 17.20
CA ASP A 101 16.84 1.25 17.87
C ASP A 101 18.31 1.55 17.50
N VAL A 102 18.59 1.85 16.22
CA VAL A 102 19.94 2.26 15.78
C VAL A 102 20.38 3.53 16.53
N ARG A 103 19.45 4.46 16.73
CA ARG A 103 19.70 5.70 17.47
C ARG A 103 20.03 5.42 18.93
N ASP A 104 19.28 4.52 19.56
CA ASP A 104 19.44 4.16 20.98
C ASP A 104 20.73 3.36 21.25
N HIS A 105 21.22 2.60 20.27
CA HIS A 105 22.48 1.88 20.37
C HIS A 105 23.73 2.74 20.10
N SER A 106 23.57 3.92 19.52
CA SER A 106 24.70 4.79 19.14
C SER A 106 25.44 5.35 20.35
N GLN A 107 26.78 5.32 20.30
CA GLN A 107 27.63 5.96 21.31
C GLN A 107 27.86 7.44 21.01
N LEU A 108 27.44 7.92 19.84
CA LEU A 108 27.54 9.33 19.45
C LEU A 108 26.51 10.17 20.20
N THR A 109 26.74 11.50 20.22
CA THR A 109 25.70 12.43 20.70
C THR A 109 24.45 12.30 19.86
N ARG A 110 23.26 12.48 20.47
CA ARG A 110 21.97 12.40 19.79
C ARG A 110 21.93 13.14 18.44
N ARG A 111 22.41 14.39 18.41
CA ARG A 111 22.46 15.20 17.20
C ARG A 111 23.39 14.64 16.11
N ALA A 112 24.53 14.08 16.51
CA ALA A 112 25.45 13.45 15.57
C ALA A 112 24.87 12.15 15.00
N THR A 113 24.18 11.37 15.82
CA THR A 113 23.46 10.16 15.39
C THR A 113 22.33 10.48 14.41
N GLU A 114 21.50 11.49 14.72
CA GLU A 114 20.41 11.94 13.85
C GLU A 114 20.95 12.38 12.48
N ASN A 115 21.98 13.23 12.45
CA ASN A 115 22.62 13.63 11.19
C ASN A 115 23.18 12.43 10.41
N ALA A 116 23.83 11.48 11.08
CA ALA A 116 24.38 10.30 10.43
C ALA A 116 23.29 9.37 9.85
N ILE A 117 22.15 9.25 10.53
CA ILE A 117 21.00 8.50 10.02
C ILE A 117 20.46 9.17 8.75
N ASP A 118 20.30 10.49 8.75
CA ASP A 118 19.82 11.24 7.59
C ASP A 118 20.80 11.13 6.41
N ASP A 119 22.10 11.35 6.65
CA ASP A 119 23.16 11.31 5.64
C ASP A 119 23.34 9.91 5.03
N HIS A 120 22.99 8.86 5.78
CA HIS A 120 23.13 7.47 5.37
C HIS A 120 21.81 6.71 5.24
N HIS A 121 20.68 7.41 5.14
CA HIS A 121 19.33 6.81 5.13
C HIS A 121 19.21 5.67 4.11
N GLY A 122 19.53 5.90 2.83
CA GLY A 122 19.45 4.87 1.79
C GLY A 122 20.45 3.71 1.92
N TRP A 123 21.49 3.85 2.75
CA TRP A 123 22.37 2.73 3.12
C TRP A 123 21.77 1.95 4.30
N LEU A 124 21.24 2.63 5.31
CA LEU A 124 20.54 2.03 6.45
C LEU A 124 19.31 1.24 6.02
N THR A 125 18.49 1.79 5.10
CA THR A 125 17.35 1.08 4.51
C THR A 125 17.75 -0.27 3.90
N ARG A 126 18.92 -0.34 3.23
CA ARG A 126 19.44 -1.59 2.67
C ARG A 126 19.89 -2.57 3.76
N GLN A 127 20.53 -2.09 4.81
CA GLN A 127 20.91 -2.96 5.94
C GLN A 127 19.67 -3.56 6.63
N PHE A 128 18.62 -2.78 6.78
CA PHE A 128 17.33 -3.24 7.28
C PHE A 128 16.73 -4.33 6.35
N ASP A 129 16.72 -4.09 5.03
CA ASP A 129 16.23 -5.08 4.05
C ASP A 129 17.05 -6.37 4.03
N ASP A 130 18.36 -6.29 4.29
CA ASP A 130 19.27 -7.43 4.42
C ASP A 130 19.13 -8.18 5.77
N GLY A 131 18.26 -7.71 6.67
CA GLY A 131 18.01 -8.32 7.97
C GLY A 131 19.10 -8.09 9.02
N VAL A 132 19.91 -7.03 8.84
CA VAL A 132 20.95 -6.66 9.81
C VAL A 132 20.31 -6.10 11.08
N SER A 133 20.78 -6.55 12.26
CA SER A 133 20.27 -6.02 13.53
C SER A 133 20.66 -4.56 13.73
N ALA A 134 19.84 -3.80 14.44
CA ALA A 134 20.10 -2.38 14.74
C ALA A 134 21.47 -2.18 15.41
N GLU A 135 21.82 -3.00 16.41
CA GLU A 135 23.12 -2.95 17.09
C GLU A 135 24.31 -3.19 16.13
N GLN A 136 24.17 -4.13 15.18
CA GLN A 136 25.21 -4.38 14.19
C GLN A 136 25.30 -3.21 13.19
N ALA A 137 24.17 -2.68 12.74
CA ALA A 137 24.12 -1.55 11.83
C ALA A 137 24.71 -0.28 12.47
N THR A 138 24.46 -0.01 13.75
CA THR A 138 25.09 1.09 14.49
C THR A 138 26.61 0.98 14.47
N ARG A 139 27.17 -0.20 14.76
CA ARG A 139 28.63 -0.43 14.72
C ARG A 139 29.23 -0.26 13.32
N LEU A 140 28.48 -0.60 12.28
CA LEU A 140 28.88 -0.39 10.89
C LEU A 140 28.80 1.09 10.51
N LEU A 141 27.75 1.79 10.96
CA LEU A 141 27.54 3.22 10.74
C LEU A 141 28.66 4.05 11.38
N GLU A 142 28.97 3.80 12.64
CA GLU A 142 30.04 4.52 13.36
C GLU A 142 31.41 4.34 12.70
N ARG A 143 31.72 3.12 12.24
CA ARG A 143 32.94 2.84 11.48
C ARG A 143 32.96 3.58 10.15
N LYS A 144 31.82 3.60 9.45
CA LYS A 144 31.69 4.32 8.18
C LYS A 144 31.92 5.82 8.35
N ILE A 145 31.40 6.42 9.43
CA ILE A 145 31.64 7.83 9.74
C ILE A 145 33.13 8.09 9.99
N GLN A 146 33.80 7.22 10.74
CA GLN A 146 35.23 7.31 11.03
C GLN A 146 36.11 7.19 9.77
N GLU A 147 35.69 6.41 8.78
CA GLU A 147 36.41 6.27 7.50
C GLU A 147 36.23 7.47 6.56
N THR A 148 35.21 8.31 6.81
CA THR A 148 34.89 9.48 5.97
C THR A 148 35.34 10.81 6.58
N THR A 149 35.91 10.78 7.79
CA THR A 149 36.43 11.94 8.54
C THR A 149 37.96 11.96 8.54
#